data_AF-A0A2J9PNG3-F1
#
_entry.id   AF-A0A2J9PNG3-F1
#
_cell.length_a   1.000
_cell.length_b   1.000
_cell.length_c   1.000
_cell.angle_alpha   90.00
_cell.angle_beta   90.00
_cell.angle_gamma   90.00
#
_symmetry.space_group_name_H-M   'P 1'
#
loop_
_entity.id
_entity.type
_entity.pdbx_description
1 polymer ?
#
loop_
_entity_poly.entity_id
_entity_poly.type
_entity_poly.pdbx_seq_one_letter_code
_entity_poly.pdbx_strand_id
1 'polypeptide(L)'
;MLKASYNIVHNLREARQENDSEGFLTQLAHAKLSIIPNGLKRVLRTFIKLQRFIGNTFKYKDLTNGRIGGLNNKIKVLKRIAYGYRNFQNFRTRILLTNKLYLNELPIAQAA
;
A
#
# COMPACT_ATOMS: atom_id res chain seq x y z
N MET A 1 20.72 -1.02 20.56
CA MET A 1 20.04 -1.56 19.37
C MET A 1 18.51 -1.34 19.38
N LEU A 2 17.81 -1.69 20.46
CA LEU A 2 16.33 -1.55 20.53
C LEU A 2 15.87 -0.08 20.46
N LYS A 3 16.46 0.81 21.27
CA LYS A 3 16.17 2.26 21.25
C LYS A 3 16.36 2.90 19.87
N ALA A 4 17.46 2.58 19.18
CA ALA A 4 17.72 3.07 17.83
C ALA A 4 16.67 2.59 16.81
N SER A 5 16.28 1.31 16.89
CA SER A 5 15.26 0.73 16.02
C SER A 5 13.88 1.37 16.27
N TYR A 6 13.53 1.56 17.55
CA TYR A 6 12.31 2.25 17.95
C TYR A 6 12.28 3.68 17.41
N ASN A 7 13.32 4.47 17.67
CA ASN A 7 13.40 5.87 17.24
C ASN A 7 13.24 6.01 15.72
N ILE A 8 13.91 5.16 14.92
CA ILE A 8 13.79 5.22 13.46
C ILE A 8 12.35 4.95 13.01
N VAL A 9 11.72 3.89 13.52
CA VAL A 9 10.34 3.54 13.13
C VAL A 9 9.35 4.60 13.62
N HIS A 10 9.56 5.12 14.83
CA HIS A 10 8.73 6.16 15.41
C HIS A 10 8.80 7.45 14.59
N ASN A 11 10.01 7.96 14.33
CA ASN A 11 10.21 9.18 13.54
C ASN A 11 9.67 9.05 12.11
N LEU A 12 9.83 7.89 11.46
CA LEU A 12 9.24 7.64 10.14
C LEU A 12 7.70 7.66 10.18
N ARG A 13 7.10 7.17 11.26
CA ARG A 13 5.64 7.20 11.45
C ARG A 13 5.16 8.63 11.70
N GLU A 14 5.83 9.39 12.56
CA GLU A 14 5.48 10.78 12.86
C GLU A 14 5.58 11.67 11.63
N ALA A 15 6.71 11.61 10.90
CA ALA A 15 6.88 12.35 9.65
C ALA A 15 5.77 12.03 8.64
N ARG A 16 5.28 10.77 8.61
CA ARG A 16 4.12 10.42 7.78
C ARG A 16 2.81 11.03 8.29
N GLN A 17 2.57 11.05 9.60
CA GLN A 17 1.35 11.61 10.19
C GLN A 17 1.27 13.13 10.01
N GLU A 18 2.41 13.80 10.09
CA GLU A 18 2.54 15.25 9.88
C GLU A 18 2.63 15.63 8.39
N ASN A 19 2.63 14.64 7.50
CA ASN A 19 2.85 14.79 6.07
C ASN A 19 4.17 15.51 5.72
N ASP A 20 5.19 15.37 6.57
CA ASP A 20 6.54 15.88 6.37
C ASP A 20 7.37 14.93 5.50
N SER A 21 7.37 15.19 4.20
CA SER A 21 8.13 14.40 3.23
C SER A 21 9.65 14.56 3.40
N GLU A 22 10.12 15.74 3.82
CA GLU A 22 11.55 16.04 3.93
C GLU A 22 12.15 15.35 5.16
N GLY A 23 11.46 15.47 6.30
CA GLY A 23 11.81 14.73 7.51
C GLY A 23 11.80 13.22 7.27
N PHE A 24 10.81 12.69 6.55
CA PHE A 24 10.77 11.25 6.23
C PHE A 24 12.00 10.78 5.44
N LEU A 25 12.41 11.53 4.40
CA LEU A 25 13.59 11.18 3.60
C LEU A 25 14.89 11.32 4.40
N THR A 26 14.98 12.34 5.24
CA THR A 26 16.13 12.56 6.14
C THR A 26 16.28 11.40 7.13
N GLN A 27 15.18 10.94 7.74
CA GLN A 27 15.19 9.77 8.62
C GLN A 27 15.61 8.49 7.89
N LEU A 28 15.18 8.29 6.63
CA LEU A 28 15.63 7.16 5.82
C LEU A 28 17.14 7.19 5.52
N ALA A 29 17.70 8.37 5.25
CA ALA A 29 19.14 8.52 5.03
C ALA A 29 19.93 8.21 6.30
N HIS A 30 19.50 8.77 7.45
CA HIS A 30 20.13 8.53 8.75
C HIS A 30 20.08 7.05 9.18
N ALA A 31 19.00 6.35 8.85
CA ALA A 31 18.84 4.94 9.20
C ALA A 31 19.87 4.00 8.52
N LYS A 32 20.55 4.44 7.45
CA LYS A 32 21.65 3.69 6.82
C LYS A 32 22.88 3.57 7.74
N LEU A 33 23.13 4.58 8.57
CA LEU A 33 24.29 4.67 9.45
C LEU A 33 24.05 4.03 10.82
N SER A 34 22.81 3.62 11.10
CA SER A 34 22.39 3.14 12.41
C SER A 34 22.62 1.65 12.61
N ILE A 35 23.00 1.26 13.84
CA ILE A 35 23.13 -0.13 14.25
C ILE A 35 21.75 -0.69 14.61
N ILE A 36 21.11 -1.33 13.62
CA ILE A 36 19.75 -1.88 13.71
C ILE A 36 19.67 -3.33 13.19
N PRO A 37 18.63 -4.10 13.56
CA PRO A 37 18.44 -5.48 13.11
C PRO A 37 18.36 -5.61 11.59
N ASN A 38 18.87 -6.73 11.07
CA ASN A 38 18.90 -7.01 9.62
C ASN A 38 17.50 -6.98 8.97
N GLY A 39 16.46 -7.42 9.68
CA GLY A 39 15.08 -7.33 9.22
C GLY A 39 14.66 -5.88 8.92
N LEU A 40 14.95 -4.96 9.84
CA LEU A 40 14.65 -3.54 9.67
C LEU A 40 15.52 -2.91 8.56
N LYS A 41 16.81 -3.26 8.49
CA LYS A 41 17.68 -2.82 7.37
C LYS A 41 17.10 -3.19 6.01
N ARG A 42 16.55 -4.41 5.88
CA ARG A 42 15.92 -4.88 4.64
C ARG A 42 14.70 -4.02 4.27
N VAL A 43 13.83 -3.72 5.23
CA VAL A 43 12.66 -2.85 5.00
C VAL A 43 13.08 -1.45 4.57
N LEU A 44 14.03 -0.84 5.28
CA LEU A 44 14.50 0.51 4.97
C LEU A 44 15.18 0.62 3.60
N ARG A 45 15.94 -0.41 3.19
CA ARG A 45 16.49 -0.48 1.82
C ARG A 45 15.40 -0.45 0.76
N THR A 46 14.29 -1.16 0.99
CA THR A 46 13.13 -1.10 0.09
C THR A 46 12.53 0.31 0.07
N PHE A 47 12.40 0.98 1.22
CA PHE A 47 11.87 2.35 1.26
C PHE A 47 12.77 3.33 0.50
N ILE A 48 14.09 3.22 0.66
CA ILE A 48 15.06 4.02 -0.11
C ILE A 48 14.93 3.76 -1.61
N LYS A 49 14.84 2.48 -2.03
CA LYS A 49 14.64 2.11 -3.44
C LYS A 49 13.34 2.68 -4.02
N LEU A 50 12.29 2.75 -3.21
CA LEU A 50 10.95 3.20 -3.62
C LEU A 50 10.66 4.66 -3.24
N GLN A 51 11.66 5.45 -2.83
CA GLN A 51 11.49 6.79 -2.27
C GLN A 51 10.66 7.71 -3.17
N ARG A 52 10.82 7.61 -4.50
CA ARG A 52 10.04 8.37 -5.48
C ARG A 52 8.54 8.09 -5.36
N PHE A 53 8.15 6.82 -5.25
CA PHE A 53 6.74 6.43 -5.12
C PHE A 53 6.18 6.77 -3.74
N ILE A 54 7.01 6.64 -2.70
CA ILE A 54 6.64 7.07 -1.34
C ILE A 54 6.37 8.57 -1.32
N GLY A 55 7.18 9.39 -2.01
CA GLY A 55 6.97 10.82 -2.17
C GLY A 55 5.60 11.19 -2.75
N ASN A 56 5.08 10.38 -3.68
CA ASN A 56 3.72 10.59 -4.20
C ASN A 56 2.64 10.46 -3.11
N THR A 57 2.88 9.65 -2.08
CA THR A 57 1.92 9.53 -0.96
C THR A 57 1.83 10.83 -0.16
N PHE A 58 2.95 11.55 -0.02
CA PHE A 58 2.98 12.86 0.64
C PHE A 58 2.40 13.98 -0.24
N LYS A 59 2.66 13.92 -1.55
CA LYS A 59 2.11 14.86 -2.53
C LYS A 59 0.59 14.78 -2.64
N TYR A 60 0.05 13.56 -2.68
CA TYR A 60 -1.38 13.30 -2.86
C TYR A 60 -2.03 12.82 -1.55
N LYS A 61 -1.94 13.63 -0.50
CA LYS A 61 -2.34 13.28 0.88
C LYS A 61 -3.80 12.81 1.02
N ASP A 62 -4.69 13.30 0.16
CA ASP A 62 -6.13 12.97 0.21
C ASP A 62 -6.45 11.64 -0.50
N LEU A 63 -5.49 11.05 -1.23
CA LEU A 63 -5.65 9.73 -1.84
C LEU A 63 -5.37 8.64 -0.82
N THR A 64 -6.36 7.81 -0.57
CA THR A 64 -6.23 6.66 0.33
C THR A 64 -6.15 5.35 -0.46
N ASN A 65 -5.41 4.39 0.09
CA ASN A 65 -5.43 3.01 -0.41
C ASN A 65 -6.73 2.26 -0.06
N GLY A 66 -7.74 2.93 0.54
CA GLY A 66 -8.95 2.31 1.03
C GLY A 66 -9.75 1.59 -0.06
N ARG A 67 -9.89 2.20 -1.25
CA ARG A 67 -10.57 1.58 -2.40
C ARG A 67 -9.84 0.30 -2.86
N ILE A 68 -8.52 0.36 -3.04
CA ILE A 68 -7.70 -0.78 -3.46
C ILE A 68 -7.72 -1.89 -2.39
N GLY A 69 -7.57 -1.52 -1.12
CA GLY A 69 -7.63 -2.43 0.02
C GLY A 69 -8.99 -3.11 0.14
N GLY A 70 -10.07 -2.36 -0.03
CA GLY A 70 -11.44 -2.88 -0.04
C GLY A 70 -11.66 -3.90 -1.15
N LEU A 71 -11.22 -3.60 -2.38
CA LEU A 71 -11.30 -4.54 -3.50
C LEU A 71 -10.49 -5.82 -3.24
N ASN A 72 -9.25 -5.68 -2.77
CA ASN A 72 -8.40 -6.82 -2.42
C ASN A 72 -9.03 -7.70 -1.34
N ASN A 73 -9.67 -7.11 -0.33
CA ASN A 73 -10.37 -7.85 0.71
C ASN A 73 -11.59 -8.60 0.16
N LYS A 74 -12.40 -7.97 -0.70
CA LYS A 74 -13.52 -8.65 -1.38
C LYS A 74 -13.05 -9.84 -2.21
N ILE A 75 -11.96 -9.69 -2.96
CA ILE A 75 -11.35 -10.79 -3.73
C ILE A 75 -10.85 -11.92 -2.81
N LYS A 76 -10.20 -11.58 -1.69
CA LYS A 76 -9.76 -12.57 -0.70
C LYS A 76 -10.93 -13.32 -0.07
N VAL A 77 -12.04 -12.64 0.26
CA VAL A 77 -13.26 -13.29 0.75
C VAL A 77 -13.83 -14.22 -0.32
N LEU A 78 -13.97 -13.76 -1.57
CA LEU A 78 -14.42 -14.59 -2.68
C LEU A 78 -13.56 -15.84 -2.86
N LYS A 79 -12.23 -15.72 -2.78
CA LYS A 79 -11.32 -16.85 -2.85
C LYS A 79 -11.55 -17.86 -1.72
N ARG A 80 -11.78 -17.38 -0.49
CA ARG A 80 -11.99 -18.23 0.70
C ARG A 80 -13.30 -19.01 0.62
N ILE A 81 -14.38 -18.40 0.13
CA ILE A 81 -15.71 -19.04 0.06
C ILE A 81 -15.93 -19.88 -1.20
N ALA A 82 -15.00 -19.84 -2.16
CA ALA A 82 -15.17 -20.49 -3.45
C ALA A 82 -14.74 -21.97 -3.48
N TYR A 83 -14.07 -22.45 -2.43
CA TYR A 83 -13.57 -23.84 -2.32
C TYR A 83 -12.72 -24.32 -3.52
N GLY A 84 -12.17 -23.39 -4.31
CA GLY A 84 -11.31 -23.67 -5.47
C GLY A 84 -12.01 -23.47 -6.81
N TYR A 85 -11.43 -22.62 -7.66
CA TYR A 85 -11.81 -22.50 -9.06
C TYR A 85 -10.90 -23.38 -9.91
N ARG A 86 -11.48 -24.28 -10.72
CA ARG A 86 -10.74 -25.05 -11.72
C ARG A 86 -10.27 -24.20 -12.91
N ASN A 87 -10.99 -23.12 -13.19
CA ASN A 87 -10.70 -22.19 -14.28
C ASN A 87 -10.57 -20.76 -13.73
N PHE A 88 -9.40 -20.15 -13.92
CA PHE A 88 -9.14 -18.77 -13.49
C PHE A 88 -10.08 -17.75 -14.15
N GLN A 89 -10.48 -17.97 -15.40
CA GLN A 89 -11.41 -17.08 -16.10
C GLN A 89 -12.76 -17.01 -15.38
N ASN A 90 -13.26 -18.13 -14.86
CA ASN A 90 -14.50 -18.14 -14.07
C ASN A 90 -14.34 -17.35 -12.76
N PHE A 91 -13.17 -17.45 -12.11
CA PHE A 91 -12.88 -16.65 -10.93
C PHE A 91 -12.81 -15.15 -11.26
N ARG A 92 -12.14 -14.79 -12.35
CA ARG A 92 -12.06 -13.41 -12.86
C ARG A 92 -13.45 -12.86 -13.16
N THR A 93 -14.29 -13.60 -13.89
CA THR A 93 -15.67 -13.20 -14.19
C THR A 93 -16.47 -12.98 -12.91
N ARG A 94 -16.39 -13.87 -11.92
CA ARG A 94 -17.06 -13.67 -10.63
C ARG A 94 -16.57 -12.43 -9.89
N ILE A 95 -15.25 -12.15 -9.90
CA ILE A 95 -14.69 -10.92 -9.32
C ILE A 95 -15.31 -9.69 -10.00
N LEU A 96 -15.35 -9.66 -11.32
CA LEU A 96 -15.91 -8.53 -12.07
C LEU A 96 -17.40 -8.34 -11.78
N LEU A 97 -18.18 -9.42 -11.80
CA LEU A 97 -19.62 -9.39 -11.50
C LEU A 97 -19.90 -8.92 -10.07
N THR A 98 -19.23 -9.51 -9.08
CA THR A 98 -19.45 -9.20 -7.65
C THR A 98 -19.07 -7.76 -7.32
N ASN A 99 -18.07 -7.20 -8.01
CA ASN A 99 -17.62 -5.83 -7.81
C ASN A 99 -18.25 -4.84 -8.79
N LYS A 100 -19.20 -5.27 -9.64
CA LYS A 100 -19.85 -4.46 -10.68
C LYS A 100 -18.86 -3.76 -11.64
N LEU A 101 -17.70 -4.37 -11.85
CA LEU A 101 -16.63 -3.80 -12.68
C LEU A 101 -16.83 -4.04 -14.19
N TYR A 102 -17.87 -4.80 -14.57
CA TYR A 102 -18.30 -5.00 -15.95
C TYR A 102 -19.10 -3.80 -16.51
N LEU A 103 -19.53 -2.88 -15.64
CA LEU A 103 -20.26 -1.67 -16.03
C LEU A 103 -19.34 -0.56 -16.57
N ASN A 104 -18.02 -0.71 -16.46
CA ASN A 104 -17.05 0.28 -16.95
C ASN A 104 -17.00 0.35 -18.50
N GLU A 105 -17.68 -0.56 -19.19
CA GLU A 105 -17.87 -0.53 -20.65
C GLU A 105 -19.17 0.19 -21.06
N LEU A 106 -20.00 0.62 -20.10
CA LEU A 106 -21.15 1.49 -20.38
C LEU A 106 -20.67 2.95 -20.43
N PRO A 107 -21.04 3.72 -21.47
CA PRO A 107 -20.71 5.13 -21.54
C PRO A 107 -21.18 5.85 -20.27
N ILE A 108 -20.34 6.75 -19.74
CA ILE A 108 -20.60 7.58 -18.54
C ILE A 108 -21.89 8.43 -18.67
N ALA A 109 -22.50 8.48 -19.85
CA ALA A 109 -23.68 9.27 -20.19
C ALA A 109 -25.03 8.79 -19.61
N GLN A 110 -25.10 7.76 -18.76
CA GLN A 110 -26.39 7.28 -18.21
C GLN A 110 -26.47 7.23 -16.67
N ALA A 111 -25.54 7.88 -15.98
CA ALA A 111 -25.67 8.13 -14.54
C ALA A 111 -25.72 9.63 -14.27
N ALA A 112 -26.86 10.23 -14.64
CA ALA A 112 -27.31 11.54 -14.16
C ALA A 112 -28.42 11.32 -13.13
#